data_AF-A0A528H034-F1
#
_entry.id   AF-A0A528H034-F1
#
_cell.length_a   1.000
_cell.length_b   1.000
_cell.length_c   1.000
_cell.angle_alpha   90.00
_cell.angle_beta   90.00
_cell.angle_gamma   90.00
#
_symmetry.space_group_name_H-M   'P 1'
#
loop_
_entity.id
_entity.type
_entity.pdbx_description
1 polymer ?
#
loop_
_entity_poly.entity_id
_entity_poly.type
_entity_poly.pdbx_seq_one_letter_code
_entity_poly.pdbx_strand_id
1 'polypeptide(L)'
;KEAQRVASLGVIKDAKDQIFNSAFDGVVGNPNGKVTIVEFYDYNCGYCKRAMEDMQTLTTADPELRFVLKEFPILGPDSQKASVVSMAFHLMMPEKYGEFHNALLGAQGRATEAAAIKVALSLGADEATLREKMKDPSIAEALSKTYD
;
A
#
# COMPACT_ATOMS: atom_id res chain seq x y z
N LYS A 1 7.09 28.99 4.04
CA LYS A 1 7.15 28.03 5.18
C LYS A 1 5.79 27.92 5.88
N GLU A 2 5.19 29.02 6.34
CA GLU A 2 3.86 28.97 7.00
C GLU A 2 2.69 28.87 6.01
N ALA A 3 2.69 29.68 4.94
CA ALA A 3 1.68 29.58 3.87
C ALA A 3 1.64 28.20 3.21
N GLN A 4 2.79 27.56 3.01
CA GLN A 4 2.88 26.19 2.49
C GLN A 4 2.28 25.17 3.46
N ARG A 5 2.55 25.30 4.77
CA ARG A 5 1.96 24.44 5.81
C ARG A 5 0.44 24.58 5.85
N VAL A 6 -0.08 25.81 5.82
CA VAL A 6 -1.52 26.08 5.84
C VAL A 6 -2.20 25.51 4.58
N ALA A 7 -1.58 25.70 3.40
CA ALA A 7 -2.07 25.11 2.16
C ALA A 7 -2.08 23.57 2.21
N SER A 8 -1.01 22.94 2.70
CA SER A 8 -0.95 21.48 2.86
C SER A 8 -2.02 20.95 3.83
N LEU A 9 -2.27 21.66 4.94
CA LEU A 9 -3.34 21.30 5.88
C LEU A 9 -4.73 21.42 5.25
N GLY A 10 -4.95 22.42 4.40
CA GLY A 10 -6.18 22.56 3.63
C GLY A 10 -6.42 21.36 2.72
N VAL A 11 -5.41 21.01 1.90
CA VAL A 11 -5.49 19.84 0.99
C VAL A 11 -5.74 18.54 1.76
N ILE A 12 -5.02 18.30 2.86
CA ILE A 12 -5.21 17.09 3.67
C ILE A 12 -6.61 17.03 4.27
N LYS A 13 -7.15 18.18 4.69
CA LYS A 13 -8.52 18.25 5.24
C LYS A 13 -9.55 17.94 4.16
N ASP A 14 -9.39 18.49 2.97
CA ASP A 14 -10.34 18.34 1.86
C ASP A 14 -10.31 16.93 1.25
N ALA A 15 -9.13 16.30 1.21
CA ALA A 15 -8.91 14.94 0.72
C ALA A 15 -8.89 13.88 1.84
N LYS A 16 -9.38 14.20 3.04
CA LYS A 16 -9.25 13.35 4.25
C LYS A 16 -9.66 11.90 4.00
N ASP A 17 -10.83 11.66 3.41
CA ASP A 17 -11.33 10.30 3.23
C ASP A 17 -10.50 9.52 2.21
N GLN A 18 -9.97 10.19 1.18
CA GLN A 18 -9.08 9.58 0.19
C GLN A 18 -7.71 9.25 0.78
N ILE A 19 -7.21 10.08 1.70
CA ILE A 19 -5.90 9.94 2.33
C ILE A 19 -5.90 8.88 3.42
N PHE A 20 -6.96 8.79 4.23
CA PHE A 20 -6.95 7.97 5.45
C PHE A 20 -7.84 6.72 5.41
N ASN A 21 -8.83 6.65 4.51
CA ASN A 21 -9.95 5.70 4.60
C ASN A 21 -10.30 5.00 3.26
N SER A 22 -9.38 4.92 2.29
CA SER A 22 -9.65 4.17 1.06
C SER A 22 -9.76 2.67 1.34
N ALA A 23 -10.74 2.01 0.71
CA ALA A 23 -10.97 0.56 0.86
C ALA A 23 -9.85 -0.32 0.28
N PHE A 24 -8.93 0.27 -0.48
CA PHE A 24 -7.81 -0.43 -1.11
C PHE A 24 -6.47 -0.18 -0.41
N ASP A 25 -6.44 0.74 0.56
CA ASP A 25 -5.23 0.98 1.34
C ASP A 25 -5.15 -0.07 2.44
N GLY A 26 -4.03 -0.78 2.49
CA GLY A 26 -3.81 -1.66 3.62
C GLY A 26 -3.27 -0.92 4.84
N VAL A 27 -3.49 -1.53 6.00
CA VAL A 27 -3.12 -0.95 7.29
C VAL A 27 -2.09 -1.83 7.99
N VAL A 28 -1.04 -1.20 8.52
CA VAL A 28 0.01 -1.84 9.34
C VAL A 28 0.06 -1.15 10.71
N GLY A 29 0.45 -1.89 11.76
CA GLY A 29 0.41 -1.42 13.13
C GLY A 29 -0.99 -1.58 13.74
N ASN A 30 -1.45 -0.58 14.50
CA ASN A 30 -2.76 -0.60 15.14
C ASN A 30 -3.84 0.01 14.22
N PRO A 31 -4.83 -0.76 13.73
CA PRO A 31 -5.88 -0.23 12.86
C PRO A 31 -6.76 0.84 13.53
N ASN A 32 -6.78 0.87 14.86
CA ASN A 32 -7.50 1.84 15.68
C ASN A 32 -6.54 2.86 16.34
N GLY A 33 -5.31 2.97 15.84
CA GLY A 33 -4.31 3.88 16.36
C GLY A 33 -4.75 5.34 16.29
N LYS A 34 -4.37 6.12 17.30
CA LYS A 34 -4.73 7.54 17.41
C LYS A 34 -3.90 8.43 16.51
N VAL A 35 -2.69 7.98 16.17
CA VAL A 35 -1.78 8.68 15.27
C VAL A 35 -1.73 7.89 13.97
N THR A 36 -2.03 8.54 12.84
CA THR A 36 -1.94 7.92 11.52
C THR A 36 -0.78 8.51 10.72
N ILE A 37 0.09 7.65 10.21
CA ILE A 37 1.04 7.98 9.15
C ILE A 37 0.51 7.37 7.86
N VAL A 38 0.51 8.17 6.79
CA VAL A 38 0.16 7.70 5.45
C VAL A 38 1.42 7.66 4.62
N GLU A 39 1.74 6.48 4.07
CA GLU A 39 2.88 6.28 3.20
C GLU A 39 2.40 6.01 1.78
N PHE A 40 2.87 6.82 0.83
CA PHE A 40 2.73 6.55 -0.59
C PHE A 40 3.98 5.82 -1.06
N TYR A 41 3.81 4.66 -1.67
CA TYR A 41 4.93 3.79 -1.97
C TYR A 41 4.84 3.13 -3.35
N ASP A 42 5.99 2.67 -3.83
CA ASP A 42 6.12 1.86 -5.04
C ASP A 42 7.03 0.67 -4.73
N TYR A 43 6.59 -0.55 -5.09
CA TYR A 43 7.34 -1.78 -4.84
C TYR A 43 8.74 -1.84 -5.48
N ASN A 44 9.01 -1.03 -6.49
CA ASN A 44 10.31 -0.94 -7.14
C ASN A 44 11.15 0.26 -6.64
N CYS A 45 10.68 1.01 -5.64
CA CYS A 45 11.40 2.15 -5.09
C CYS A 45 12.38 1.71 -4.00
N GLY A 46 13.68 1.93 -4.24
CA GLY A 46 14.73 1.61 -3.27
C GLY A 46 14.66 2.43 -1.97
N TYR A 47 14.04 3.62 -1.98
CA TYR A 47 13.80 4.41 -0.76
C TYR A 47 12.63 3.85 0.05
N CYS A 48 11.52 3.47 -0.59
CA CYS A 48 10.39 2.79 0.09
C CYS A 48 10.87 1.50 0.75
N LYS A 49 11.71 0.72 0.05
CA LYS A 49 12.32 -0.49 0.62
C LYS A 49 13.12 -0.23 1.89
N ARG A 50 13.84 0.89 1.98
CA ARG A 50 14.56 1.29 3.20
C ARG A 50 13.60 1.78 4.29
N ALA A 51 12.60 2.57 3.93
CA ALA A 51 11.60 3.11 4.84
C ALA A 51 10.77 2.00 5.52
N MET A 52 10.64 0.82 4.90
CA MET A 52 9.98 -0.34 5.48
C MET A 52 10.56 -0.72 6.87
N GLU A 53 11.88 -0.67 7.05
CA GLU A 53 12.52 -0.97 8.34
C GLU A 53 12.16 0.08 9.41
N ASP A 54 12.09 1.36 9.01
CA ASP A 54 11.65 2.46 9.87
C ASP A 54 10.18 2.28 10.27
N MET A 55 9.29 1.94 9.32
CA MET A 55 7.88 1.67 9.58
C MET A 55 7.70 0.52 10.59
N GLN A 56 8.42 -0.59 10.40
CA GLN A 56 8.36 -1.74 11.31
C GLN A 56 8.86 -1.38 12.72
N THR A 57 9.95 -0.60 12.80
CA THR A 57 10.50 -0.13 14.08
C THR A 57 9.50 0.78 14.81
N LEU A 58 8.90 1.74 14.10
CA LEU A 58 7.95 2.69 14.67
C LEU A 58 6.68 2.00 15.15
N THR A 59 6.11 1.11 14.35
CA THR A 59 4.89 0.35 14.72
C THR A 59 5.12 -0.64 15.85
N THR A 60 6.34 -1.13 16.03
CA THR A 60 6.72 -1.96 17.18
C THR A 60 6.90 -1.11 18.44
N ALA A 61 7.49 0.08 18.32
CA ALA A 61 7.79 0.96 19.45
C ALA A 61 6.56 1.71 19.97
N ASP A 62 5.60 2.05 19.11
CA ASP A 62 4.38 2.78 19.46
C ASP A 62 3.11 1.98 19.09
N PRO A 63 2.44 1.37 20.07
CA PRO A 63 1.22 0.59 19.83
C PRO A 63 0.01 1.46 19.46
N GLU A 64 0.08 2.78 19.57
CA GLU A 64 -0.99 3.70 19.16
C GLU A 64 -0.84 4.17 17.70
N LEU A 65 0.18 3.67 16.98
CA LEU A 65 0.48 4.07 15.62
C LEU A 65 -0.26 3.23 14.57
N ARG A 66 -0.92 3.92 13.65
CA ARG A 66 -1.59 3.37 12.47
C ARG A 66 -0.82 3.79 11.22
N PHE A 67 -0.38 2.84 10.40
CA PHE A 67 0.16 3.12 9.07
C PHE A 67 -0.89 2.79 8.02
N VAL A 68 -1.18 3.76 7.14
CA VAL A 68 -2.00 3.56 5.93
C VAL A 68 -1.06 3.53 4.74
N LEU A 69 -1.05 2.42 4.00
CA LEU A 69 -0.17 2.20 2.88
C LEU A 69 -0.92 2.43 1.57
N LYS A 70 -0.52 3.46 0.82
CA LYS A 70 -1.13 3.88 -0.45
C LYS A 70 -0.25 3.50 -1.63
N GLU A 71 -0.80 2.69 -2.52
CA GLU A 71 -0.17 2.30 -3.77
C GLU A 71 0.04 3.51 -4.67
N PHE A 72 1.30 3.83 -4.99
CA PHE A 72 1.66 4.93 -5.88
C PHE A 72 2.70 4.49 -6.92
N PRO A 73 2.33 3.59 -7.85
CA PRO A 73 3.27 2.96 -8.76
C PRO A 73 3.71 3.85 -9.93
N ILE A 74 4.73 4.66 -9.68
CA ILE A 74 5.28 5.64 -10.63
C ILE A 74 6.55 5.18 -11.37
N LEU A 75 7.12 4.02 -11.02
CA LEU A 75 8.40 3.52 -11.55
C LEU A 75 8.26 2.53 -12.73
N GLY A 76 7.11 2.58 -13.39
CA GLY A 76 6.85 1.93 -14.67
C GLY A 76 5.85 0.76 -14.62
N PRO A 77 5.71 0.01 -15.73
CA PRO A 77 4.63 -0.96 -15.90
C PRO A 77 4.64 -2.10 -14.87
N ASP A 78 5.83 -2.54 -14.46
CA ASP A 78 5.93 -3.60 -13.45
C ASP A 78 5.43 -3.16 -12.08
N SER A 79 5.69 -1.91 -11.68
CA SER A 79 5.15 -1.33 -10.46
C SER A 79 3.63 -1.30 -10.49
N GLN A 80 3.04 -0.89 -11.62
CA GLN A 80 1.58 -0.83 -11.77
C GLN A 80 0.97 -2.23 -11.66
N LYS A 81 1.54 -3.22 -12.37
CA LYS A 81 1.04 -4.60 -12.31
C LYS A 81 1.21 -5.23 -10.92
N ALA A 82 2.33 -4.99 -10.24
CA ALA A 82 2.55 -5.44 -8.87
C ALA A 82 1.51 -4.83 -7.90
N SER A 83 1.19 -3.55 -8.07
CA SER A 83 0.18 -2.86 -7.26
C SER A 83 -1.23 -3.41 -7.49
N VAL A 84 -1.58 -3.76 -8.74
CA VAL A 84 -2.87 -4.44 -9.04
C VAL A 84 -2.97 -5.77 -8.31
N VAL A 85 -1.90 -6.57 -8.29
CA VAL A 85 -1.87 -7.84 -7.53
C VAL A 85 -1.99 -7.59 -6.04
N SER A 86 -1.28 -6.60 -5.51
CA SER A 86 -1.33 -6.19 -4.11
C SER A 86 -2.73 -5.79 -3.65
N MET A 87 -3.40 -4.91 -4.41
CA MET A 87 -4.76 -4.47 -4.12
C MET A 87 -5.77 -5.62 -4.23
N ALA A 88 -5.63 -6.48 -5.24
CA ALA A 88 -6.46 -7.68 -5.36
C ALA A 88 -6.27 -8.62 -4.15
N PHE A 89 -5.02 -8.84 -3.73
CA PHE A 89 -4.71 -9.62 -2.53
C PHE A 89 -5.30 -9.00 -1.27
N HIS A 90 -5.19 -7.68 -1.10
CA HIS A 90 -5.78 -6.96 0.04
C HIS A 90 -7.29 -7.17 0.15
N LEU A 91 -8.02 -7.09 -0.96
CA LEU A 91 -9.47 -7.33 -0.97
C LEU A 91 -9.84 -8.77 -0.60
N MET A 92 -8.94 -9.74 -0.79
CA MET A 92 -9.17 -11.15 -0.46
C MET A 92 -8.76 -11.48 0.97
N MET A 93 -7.62 -10.96 1.41
CA MET A 93 -6.94 -11.34 2.66
C MET A 93 -6.39 -10.10 3.38
N PRO A 94 -7.26 -9.16 3.82
CA PRO A 94 -6.83 -7.89 4.38
C PRO A 94 -5.95 -8.06 5.63
N GLU A 95 -6.16 -9.12 6.41
CA GLU A 95 -5.38 -9.46 7.60
C GLU A 95 -3.93 -9.86 7.30
N LYS A 96 -3.66 -10.34 6.08
CA LYS A 96 -2.30 -10.74 5.62
C LYS A 96 -1.61 -9.69 4.77
N TYR A 97 -2.25 -8.54 4.53
CA TYR A 97 -1.69 -7.52 3.66
C TYR A 97 -0.32 -7.03 4.10
N GLY A 98 -0.11 -6.81 5.41
CA GLY A 98 1.18 -6.39 5.93
C GLY A 98 2.30 -7.41 5.64
N GLU A 99 1.99 -8.71 5.73
CA GLU A 99 2.94 -9.78 5.37
C GLU A 99 3.25 -9.77 3.87
N PHE A 100 2.23 -9.59 3.03
CA PHE A 100 2.39 -9.47 1.57
C PHE A 100 3.27 -8.27 1.19
N HIS A 101 2.95 -7.10 1.73
CA HIS A 101 3.67 -5.85 1.46
C HIS A 101 5.15 -6.00 1.83
N ASN A 102 5.43 -6.49 3.05
CA ASN A 102 6.78 -6.70 3.53
C ASN A 102 7.54 -7.72 2.66
N ALA A 103 6.89 -8.82 2.29
CA ALA A 103 7.52 -9.86 1.48
C ALA A 103 7.85 -9.37 0.07
N LEU A 104 6.96 -8.63 -0.59
CA LEU A 104 7.18 -8.14 -1.94
C LEU A 104 8.16 -6.97 -1.98
N LEU A 105 8.02 -5.98 -1.10
CA LEU A 105 8.91 -4.82 -1.03
C LEU A 105 10.31 -5.22 -0.54
N GLY A 106 10.39 -6.18 0.40
CA GLY A 106 11.63 -6.75 0.92
C GLY A 106 12.34 -7.68 -0.06
N ALA A 107 11.65 -8.23 -1.06
CA ALA A 107 12.20 -9.20 -2.00
C ALA A 107 13.42 -8.68 -2.76
N GLN A 108 14.30 -9.60 -3.15
CA GLN A 108 15.40 -9.31 -4.05
C GLN A 108 14.90 -9.29 -5.51
N GLY A 109 15.44 -8.38 -6.30
CA GLY A 109 15.04 -8.20 -7.70
C GLY A 109 13.87 -7.23 -7.88
N ARG A 110 13.33 -7.22 -9.09
CA ARG A 110 12.25 -6.31 -9.50
C ARG A 110 10.89 -6.88 -9.12
N ALA A 111 10.03 -6.06 -8.52
CA ALA A 111 8.65 -6.41 -8.25
C ALA A 111 7.86 -6.36 -9.56
N THR A 112 7.55 -7.54 -10.09
CA THR A 112 6.70 -7.76 -11.28
C THR A 112 5.39 -8.40 -10.87
N GLU A 113 4.42 -8.47 -11.80
CA GLU A 113 3.16 -9.21 -11.58
C GLU A 113 3.42 -10.66 -11.11
N ALA A 114 4.34 -11.36 -11.77
CA ALA A 114 4.66 -12.74 -11.45
C ALA A 114 5.29 -12.89 -10.05
N ALA A 115 6.16 -11.95 -9.66
CA ALA A 115 6.73 -11.94 -8.31
C ALA A 115 5.65 -11.67 -7.25
N ALA A 116 4.77 -10.70 -7.51
CA ALA A 116 3.65 -10.38 -6.62
C ALA A 116 2.68 -11.56 -6.47
N ILE A 117 2.30 -12.22 -7.58
CA ILE A 117 1.45 -13.42 -7.54
C ILE A 117 2.13 -14.51 -6.71
N LYS A 118 3.43 -14.78 -6.94
CA LYS A 118 4.16 -15.77 -6.16
C LYS A 118 4.12 -15.50 -4.65
N VAL A 119 4.26 -14.24 -4.23
CA VAL A 119 4.13 -13.85 -2.83
C VAL A 119 2.71 -14.11 -2.33
N ALA A 120 1.68 -13.68 -3.05
CA ALA A 120 0.28 -13.93 -2.69
C ALA A 120 -0.02 -15.43 -2.50
N LEU A 121 0.45 -16.28 -3.42
CA LEU A 121 0.27 -17.73 -3.33
C LEU A 121 1.00 -18.33 -2.13
N SER A 122 2.21 -17.86 -1.82
CA SER A 122 2.94 -18.31 -0.62
C SER A 122 2.22 -17.98 0.70
N LEU A 123 1.36 -16.97 0.69
CA LEU A 123 0.52 -16.57 1.82
C LEU A 123 -0.85 -17.26 1.83
N GLY A 124 -1.10 -18.12 0.85
CA GLY A 124 -2.30 -18.97 0.77
C GLY A 124 -3.45 -18.39 -0.06
N ALA A 125 -3.21 -17.37 -0.89
CA ALA A 125 -4.21 -16.95 -1.86
C ALA A 125 -4.45 -18.05 -2.91
N ASP A 126 -5.70 -18.25 -3.31
CA ASP A 126 -6.04 -19.05 -4.47
C ASP A 126 -5.74 -18.28 -5.76
N GLU A 127 -4.99 -18.88 -6.68
CA GLU A 127 -4.53 -18.19 -7.89
C GLU A 127 -5.69 -17.78 -8.81
N ALA A 128 -6.68 -18.66 -8.98
CA ALA A 128 -7.80 -18.39 -9.87
C ALA A 128 -8.63 -17.20 -9.35
N THR A 129 -8.91 -17.20 -8.05
CA THR A 129 -9.63 -16.11 -7.37
C THR A 129 -8.84 -14.80 -7.41
N LEU A 130 -7.52 -14.85 -7.18
CA LEU A 130 -6.63 -13.68 -7.27
C LEU A 130 -6.67 -13.06 -8.67
N ARG A 131 -6.49 -13.88 -9.71
CA ARG A 131 -6.51 -13.42 -11.10
C ARG A 131 -7.86 -12.85 -11.51
N GLU A 132 -8.95 -13.35 -10.94
CA GLU A 132 -10.27 -12.77 -11.18
C GLU A 132 -10.41 -11.41 -10.47
N LYS A 133 -9.96 -11.30 -9.22
CA LYS A 133 -9.97 -10.04 -8.47
C LYS A 133 -9.09 -8.96 -9.09
N MET A 134 -7.97 -9.34 -9.73
CA MET A 134 -7.12 -8.40 -10.49
C MET A 134 -7.86 -7.69 -11.64
N LYS A 135 -8.98 -8.22 -12.12
CA LYS A 135 -9.78 -7.62 -13.20
C LYS A 135 -10.82 -6.63 -12.69
N ASP A 136 -10.95 -6.48 -11.38
CA ASP A 136 -11.93 -5.57 -10.77
C ASP A 136 -11.63 -4.12 -11.21
N PRO A 137 -12.55 -3.45 -11.94
CA PRO A 137 -12.31 -2.10 -12.44
C PRO A 137 -12.11 -1.09 -11.31
N SER A 138 -12.62 -1.36 -10.10
CA SER A 138 -12.45 -0.48 -8.95
C SER A 138 -11.00 -0.36 -8.49
N ILE A 139 -10.14 -1.36 -8.77
CA ILE A 139 -8.69 -1.28 -8.52
C ILE A 139 -8.05 -0.22 -9.42
N ALA A 140 -8.37 -0.24 -10.71
CA ALA A 140 -7.84 0.74 -11.66
C ALA A 140 -8.33 2.16 -11.34
N GLU A 141 -9.61 2.31 -10.95
CA GLU A 141 -10.16 3.59 -10.51
C GLU A 141 -9.48 4.11 -9.23
N ALA A 142 -9.22 3.24 -8.26
CA ALA A 142 -8.55 3.61 -7.02
C ALA A 142 -7.08 4.03 -7.24
N LEU A 143 -6.35 3.36 -8.14
CA LEU A 143 -5.03 3.80 -8.57
C LEU A 143 -5.09 5.17 -9.24
N SER A 144 -6.05 5.39 -10.16
CA SER A 144 -6.24 6.68 -10.83
C SER A 144 -6.43 7.81 -9.81
N LYS A 145 -7.33 7.61 -8.84
CA LYS A 145 -7.62 8.59 -7.78
C LYS A 145 -6.42 8.90 -6.88
N THR A 146 -5.41 8.04 -6.85
CA THR A 146 -4.20 8.29 -6.06
C THR A 146 -3.22 9.23 -6.79
N TYR A 147 -3.36 9.40 -8.10
CA TYR A 147 -2.56 10.34 -8.90
C TYR A 147 -3.17 11.74 -9.00
N ASP A 148 -4.48 11.86 -8.79
CA ASP A 148 -5.25 13.12 -8.88
C ASP A 148 -5.10 13.97 -7.60
#